data_AF-A0A2K4YIN6-F1
#
_entry.id   AF-A0A2K4YIN6-F1
#
_cell.length_a   1.000
_cell.length_b   1.000
_cell.length_c   1.000
_cell.angle_alpha   90.00
_cell.angle_beta   90.00
_cell.angle_gamma   90.00
#
_symmetry.space_group_name_H-M   'P 1'
#
loop_
_entity.id
_entity.type
_entity.pdbx_description
1 polymer ?
#
loop_
_entity_poly.entity_id
_entity_poly.type
_entity_poly.pdbx_seq_one_letter_code
_entity_poly.pdbx_strand_id
1 'polypeptide(L)'
;MLPPTSAAPTTAERIRSACARAGGALLAVDREDPVPTPVHHLLHDGSFAVALPSDSTADGRIGGSQAVLELTDYAPLPLREPVRSLVWVRGHLHQVPPGEINPTLDLIASECPHPALLQVDTPKCLPACPGEDRYTLLRLEVASVVVTDATGAEPVDIRDLLAARPDPFCEIESSLLWHLDKAHSDVVARLVSRLPAQLRRGHVRPLGLDRYGVRFRVEGGDGDDHDIRLPFHKPVDDMTGLSQAIRVLMGCPFINGLRARR
;
A
#
# COMPACT_ATOMS: atom_id res chain seq x y z
N MET A 1 6.62 -27.48 -22.32
CA MET A 1 6.79 -26.98 -20.94
C MET A 1 5.72 -25.94 -20.71
N LEU A 2 4.77 -26.19 -19.80
CA LEU A 2 3.90 -25.11 -19.34
C LEU A 2 4.78 -24.01 -18.73
N PRO A 3 4.50 -22.72 -18.97
CA PRO A 3 5.20 -21.66 -18.27
C PRO A 3 5.03 -21.90 -16.76
N PRO A 4 6.09 -21.79 -15.94
CA PRO A 4 5.91 -21.85 -14.50
C PRO A 4 4.89 -20.78 -14.12
N THR A 5 3.80 -21.18 -13.47
CA THR A 5 2.85 -20.26 -12.85
C THR A 5 3.66 -19.44 -11.85
N SER A 6 4.04 -18.23 -12.24
CA SER A 6 4.75 -17.36 -11.34
C SER A 6 3.82 -17.01 -10.19
N ALA A 7 4.30 -17.21 -8.97
CA ALA A 7 3.57 -16.79 -7.78
C ALA A 7 3.36 -15.26 -7.85
N ALA A 8 2.19 -14.82 -7.40
CA ALA A 8 1.79 -13.42 -7.35
C ALA A 8 1.20 -13.14 -5.95
N PRO A 9 1.21 -11.88 -5.48
CA PRO A 9 0.62 -11.57 -4.20
C PRO A 9 -0.89 -11.85 -4.22
N THR A 10 -1.37 -12.46 -3.14
CA THR A 10 -2.81 -12.63 -2.90
C THR A 10 -3.50 -11.26 -2.78
N THR A 11 -4.82 -11.22 -2.99
CA THR A 11 -5.63 -10.01 -2.81
C THR A 11 -5.51 -9.45 -1.40
N ALA A 12 -5.47 -10.33 -0.40
CA ALA A 12 -5.22 -9.95 0.99
C ALA A 12 -3.83 -9.33 1.19
N GLU A 13 -2.75 -9.94 0.69
CA GLU A 13 -1.39 -9.37 0.75
C GLU A 13 -1.31 -8.01 0.04
N ARG A 14 -1.98 -7.85 -1.12
CA ARG A 14 -2.04 -6.57 -1.85
C ARG A 14 -2.67 -5.48 -0.99
N ILE A 15 -3.83 -5.76 -0.39
CA ILE A 15 -4.52 -4.81 0.49
C ILE A 15 -3.67 -4.47 1.71
N ARG A 16 -3.10 -5.48 2.39
CA ARG A 16 -2.24 -5.25 3.57
C ARG A 16 -1.04 -4.38 3.23
N SER A 17 -0.44 -4.60 2.07
CA SER A 17 0.69 -3.79 1.58
C SER A 17 0.27 -2.37 1.20
N ALA A 18 -0.90 -2.20 0.57
CA ALA A 18 -1.44 -0.87 0.25
C ALA A 18 -1.76 -0.08 1.52
N CYS A 19 -2.38 -0.69 2.53
CA CYS A 19 -2.65 -0.05 3.82
C CYS A 19 -1.37 0.43 4.51
N ALA A 20 -0.30 -0.37 4.45
CA ALA A 20 1.00 -0.04 5.07
C ALA A 20 1.73 1.11 4.37
N ARG A 21 1.47 1.34 3.08
CA ARG A 21 2.15 2.38 2.28
C ARG A 21 1.32 3.63 2.06
N ALA A 22 0.01 3.54 2.20
CA ALA A 22 -0.88 4.69 2.08
C ALA A 22 -0.48 5.76 3.10
N GLY A 23 -0.08 6.94 2.61
CA GLY A 23 0.31 8.09 3.45
C GLY A 23 -0.89 8.85 4.04
N GLY A 24 -2.10 8.38 3.80
CA GLY A 24 -3.37 8.95 4.25
C GLY A 24 -4.53 8.30 3.50
N ALA A 25 -5.75 8.57 3.95
CA ALA A 25 -6.96 8.06 3.33
C ALA A 25 -8.03 9.16 3.25
N LEU A 26 -9.10 8.89 2.51
CA LEU A 26 -10.32 9.70 2.50
C LEU A 26 -11.44 8.88 3.13
N LEU A 27 -12.19 9.48 4.05
CA LEU A 27 -13.39 8.87 4.61
C LEU A 27 -14.63 9.61 4.11
N ALA A 28 -15.47 8.93 3.35
CA ALA A 28 -16.79 9.40 2.97
C ALA A 28 -17.83 8.85 3.94
N VAL A 29 -18.59 9.72 4.60
CA VAL A 29 -19.72 9.37 5.47
C VAL A 29 -21.01 9.72 4.74
N ASP A 30 -22.08 8.94 4.94
CA ASP A 30 -23.36 9.18 4.25
C ASP A 30 -23.81 10.65 4.37
N ARG A 31 -24.02 11.30 3.22
CA ARG A 31 -24.49 12.69 3.07
C ARG A 31 -23.52 13.79 3.51
N GLU A 32 -22.26 13.46 3.78
CA GLU A 32 -21.20 14.42 4.09
C GLU A 32 -20.14 14.43 2.98
N ASP A 33 -19.39 15.52 2.87
CA ASP A 33 -18.25 15.58 1.96
C ASP A 33 -17.11 14.65 2.45
N PRO A 34 -16.34 13.99 1.55
CA PRO A 34 -15.22 13.16 1.96
C PRO A 34 -14.16 13.95 2.73
N VAL A 35 -13.74 13.43 3.88
CA VAL A 35 -12.80 14.09 4.78
C VAL A 35 -11.46 13.35 4.77
N PRO A 36 -10.31 14.05 4.66
CA PRO A 36 -9.00 13.45 4.87
C PRO A 36 -8.87 12.83 6.26
N THR A 37 -8.41 11.58 6.31
CA THR A 37 -8.10 10.88 7.54
C THR A 37 -6.60 10.55 7.57
N PRO A 38 -5.80 11.22 8.43
CA PRO A 38 -4.36 11.03 8.47
C PRO A 38 -3.94 9.77 9.24
N VAL A 39 -4.88 9.12 9.92
CA VAL A 39 -4.64 7.85 10.63
C VAL A 39 -5.68 6.86 10.16
N HIS A 40 -5.22 5.76 9.57
CA HIS A 40 -6.00 4.57 9.29
C HIS A 40 -5.21 3.35 9.74
N HIS A 41 -5.87 2.37 10.34
CA HIS A 41 -5.17 1.16 10.78
C HIS A 41 -6.11 -0.03 10.91
N LEU A 42 -5.75 -1.18 10.32
CA LEU A 42 -6.52 -2.42 10.45
C LEU A 42 -6.22 -3.06 11.80
N LEU A 43 -7.22 -3.14 12.67
CA LEU A 43 -7.13 -3.77 13.98
C LEU A 43 -7.30 -5.29 13.89
N HIS A 44 -6.83 -6.01 14.92
CA HIS A 44 -6.87 -7.48 15.02
C HIS A 44 -8.29 -8.08 14.97
N ASP A 45 -9.30 -7.29 15.32
CA ASP A 45 -10.71 -7.70 15.24
C ASP A 45 -11.33 -7.50 13.86
N GLY A 46 -10.56 -6.99 12.89
CA GLY A 46 -11.00 -6.76 11.52
C GLY A 46 -11.63 -5.39 11.28
N SER A 47 -11.77 -4.56 12.32
CA SER A 47 -12.21 -3.18 12.15
C SER A 47 -11.04 -2.25 11.76
N PHE A 48 -11.34 -1.08 11.20
CA PHE A 48 -10.34 -0.04 10.97
C PHE A 48 -10.45 1.05 12.03
N ALA A 49 -9.35 1.40 12.69
CA ALA A 49 -9.25 2.66 13.41
C ALA A 49 -9.05 3.79 12.40
N VAL A 50 -9.83 4.87 12.51
CA VAL A 50 -9.73 6.07 11.66
C VAL A 50 -9.78 7.33 12.51
N ALA A 51 -8.99 8.35 12.14
CA ALA A 51 -9.01 9.64 12.83
C ALA A 51 -9.65 10.72 11.95
N LEU A 52 -10.75 11.32 12.41
CA LEU A 52 -11.44 12.41 11.72
C LEU A 52 -11.21 13.74 12.41
N PRO A 53 -11.16 14.87 11.70
CA PRO A 53 -11.16 16.19 12.33
C PRO A 53 -12.29 16.31 13.35
N SER A 54 -11.99 16.78 14.56
CA SER A 54 -12.97 16.81 15.66
C SER A 54 -14.22 17.64 15.31
N ASP A 55 -14.06 18.70 14.52
CA ASP A 55 -15.16 19.53 13.99
C ASP A 55 -16.13 18.72 13.11
N SER A 56 -15.63 17.78 12.33
CA SER A 56 -16.46 16.88 11.51
C SER A 56 -17.34 15.97 12.38
N THR A 57 -16.92 15.70 13.61
CA THR A 57 -17.59 14.77 14.53
C THR A 57 -18.46 15.44 15.61
N ALA A 58 -18.41 16.77 15.68
CA ALA A 58 -18.93 17.57 16.81
C ALA A 58 -20.41 17.37 17.11
N ASP A 59 -21.24 17.08 16.10
CA ASP A 59 -22.68 16.89 16.27
C ASP A 59 -23.07 15.48 16.78
N GLY A 60 -22.11 14.57 16.98
CA GLY A 60 -22.37 13.21 17.46
C GLY A 60 -23.13 12.30 16.48
N ARG A 61 -23.37 12.77 15.25
CA ARG A 61 -24.20 12.12 14.22
C ARG A 61 -23.51 10.99 13.48
N ILE A 62 -22.23 10.75 13.75
CA ILE A 62 -21.42 9.78 13.01
C ILE A 62 -21.57 8.35 13.57
N GLY A 63 -22.01 8.20 14.82
CA GLY A 63 -22.23 6.88 15.42
C GLY A 63 -23.32 6.08 14.70
N GLY A 64 -22.94 4.94 14.13
CA GLY A 64 -23.79 4.04 13.35
C GLY A 64 -23.93 4.40 11.86
N SER A 65 -23.31 5.49 11.40
CA SER A 65 -23.40 5.93 10.02
C SER A 65 -22.62 5.02 9.07
N GLN A 66 -23.17 4.81 7.86
CA GLN A 66 -22.42 4.13 6.81
C GLN A 66 -21.29 5.02 6.31
N ALA A 67 -20.14 4.39 6.10
CA ALA A 67 -18.96 5.06 5.59
C ALA A 67 -18.16 4.18 4.64
N VAL A 68 -17.38 4.84 3.79
CA VAL A 68 -16.39 4.24 2.90
C VAL A 68 -15.06 4.93 3.14
N LEU A 69 -14.06 4.15 3.54
CA LEU A 69 -12.67 4.55 3.62
C LEU A 69 -11.99 4.20 2.29
N GLU A 70 -11.48 5.20 1.59
CA GLU A 70 -10.68 5.06 0.37
C GLU A 70 -9.20 5.30 0.68
N LEU A 71 -8.38 4.28 0.44
CA LEU A 71 -6.94 4.32 0.57
C LEU A 71 -6.32 4.36 -0.83
N THR A 72 -5.55 5.40 -1.11
CA THR A 72 -4.85 5.54 -2.38
C THR A 72 -3.39 5.18 -2.21
N ASP A 73 -2.98 4.10 -2.86
CA ASP A 73 -1.58 3.71 -2.93
C ASP A 73 -0.94 4.41 -4.13
N TYR A 74 -0.10 5.40 -3.85
CA TYR A 74 0.65 6.15 -4.86
C TYR A 74 2.02 5.50 -5.11
N ALA A 75 2.47 5.56 -6.35
CA ALA A 75 3.83 5.26 -6.72
C ALA A 75 4.78 6.27 -6.06
N PRO A 76 5.92 5.85 -5.51
CA PRO A 76 6.86 6.75 -4.85
C PRO A 76 7.63 7.63 -5.83
N LEU A 77 7.61 7.30 -7.13
CA LEU A 77 8.26 8.06 -8.20
C LEU A 77 7.26 9.02 -8.87
N PRO A 78 7.72 10.16 -9.40
CA PRO A 78 6.87 11.07 -10.17
C PRO A 78 6.56 10.44 -11.54
N LEU A 79 5.41 9.77 -11.62
CA LEU A 79 4.83 9.19 -12.83
C LEU A 79 3.71 10.10 -13.35
N ARG A 80 3.41 10.03 -14.65
CA ARG A 80 2.27 10.75 -15.25
C ARG A 80 0.96 10.41 -14.54
N GLU A 81 0.71 9.11 -14.37
CA GLU A 81 -0.37 8.58 -13.54
C GLU A 81 0.27 7.94 -12.30
N PRO A 82 0.17 8.55 -11.10
CA PRO A 82 0.89 8.06 -9.92
C PRO A 82 0.12 6.99 -9.14
N VAL A 83 -1.19 6.82 -9.37
CA VAL A 83 -1.98 5.84 -8.63
C VAL A 83 -1.61 4.43 -9.12
N ARG A 84 -1.26 3.53 -8.18
CA ARG A 84 -0.96 2.12 -8.47
C ARG A 84 -2.02 1.15 -7.96
N SER A 85 -2.76 1.53 -6.92
CA SER A 85 -3.95 0.81 -6.49
C SER A 85 -4.84 1.68 -5.60
N LEU A 86 -6.12 1.35 -5.57
CA LEU A 86 -7.12 1.91 -4.65
C LEU A 86 -7.68 0.78 -3.78
N VAL A 87 -7.85 1.02 -2.48
CA VAL A 87 -8.57 0.11 -1.58
C VAL A 87 -9.78 0.84 -1.01
N TRP A 88 -10.95 0.24 -1.15
CA TRP A 88 -12.17 0.71 -0.49
C TRP A 88 -12.56 -0.24 0.62
N VAL A 89 -12.75 0.32 1.81
CA VAL A 89 -13.29 -0.37 2.98
C VAL A 89 -14.64 0.25 3.29
N ARG A 90 -15.71 -0.52 3.09
CA ARG A 90 -17.07 -0.09 3.43
C ARG A 90 -17.43 -0.65 4.81
N GLY A 91 -18.09 0.16 5.63
CA GLY A 91 -18.50 -0.25 6.97
C GLY A 91 -19.46 0.71 7.65
N HIS A 92 -19.60 0.55 8.97
CA HIS A 92 -20.30 1.48 9.84
C HIS A 92 -19.33 2.09 10.85
N LEU A 93 -19.50 3.37 11.15
CA LEU A 93 -18.64 4.07 12.11
C LEU A 93 -19.18 3.94 13.53
N HIS A 94 -18.28 3.71 14.46
CA HIS A 94 -18.56 3.62 15.89
C HIS A 94 -17.56 4.49 16.65
N GLN A 95 -18.02 5.10 17.74
CA GLN A 95 -17.11 5.79 18.64
C GLN A 95 -16.24 4.78 19.37
N VAL A 96 -14.95 5.10 19.53
CA VAL A 96 -14.08 4.32 20.40
C VAL A 96 -14.37 4.71 21.85
N PRO A 97 -14.67 3.75 22.75
CA PRO A 97 -14.87 4.05 24.15
C PRO A 97 -13.68 4.81 24.76
N PRO A 98 -13.89 5.79 25.65
CA PRO A 98 -12.80 6.59 26.22
C PRO A 98 -11.64 5.78 26.83
N GLY A 99 -11.95 4.64 27.44
CA GLY A 99 -10.95 3.74 28.02
C GLY A 99 -10.09 2.97 27.00
N GLU A 100 -10.57 2.85 25.75
CA GLU A 100 -9.91 2.11 24.66
C GLU A 100 -9.08 3.01 23.74
N ILE A 101 -9.26 4.34 23.82
CA ILE A 101 -8.54 5.30 22.96
C ILE A 101 -7.02 5.17 23.13
N ASN A 102 -6.49 5.31 24.36
CA ASN A 102 -5.05 5.24 24.59
C ASN A 102 -4.45 3.86 24.22
N PRO A 103 -5.04 2.72 24.64
CA PRO A 103 -4.57 1.41 24.18
C PRO A 103 -4.56 1.26 22.66
N THR A 104 -5.57 1.79 21.96
CA THR A 104 -5.63 1.75 20.49
C THR A 104 -4.54 2.62 19.87
N LEU A 105 -4.30 3.82 20.39
CA LEU A 105 -3.24 4.70 19.90
C LEU A 105 -1.84 4.12 20.15
N ASP A 106 -1.60 3.55 21.32
CA ASP A 106 -0.33 2.89 21.66
C ASP A 106 -0.05 1.72 20.71
N LEU A 107 -1.09 0.96 20.39
CA LEU A 107 -1.00 -0.14 19.43
C LEU A 107 -0.63 0.36 18.04
N ILE A 108 -1.37 1.34 17.52
CA ILE A 108 -1.11 1.91 16.19
C ILE A 108 0.30 2.50 16.15
N ALA A 109 0.72 3.23 17.18
CA ALA A 109 2.05 3.83 17.26
C ALA A 109 3.18 2.78 17.26
N SER A 110 2.93 1.60 17.82
CA SER A 110 3.92 0.51 17.85
C SER A 110 4.14 -0.16 16.48
N GLU A 111 3.11 -0.16 15.62
CA GLU A 111 3.16 -0.77 14.29
C GLU A 111 3.41 0.24 13.17
N CYS A 112 2.82 1.42 13.26
CA CYS A 112 2.87 2.48 12.25
C CYS A 112 2.99 3.86 12.93
N PRO A 113 4.21 4.28 13.32
CA PRO A 113 4.43 5.55 13.99
C PRO A 113 4.04 6.72 13.08
N HIS A 114 3.10 7.55 13.53
CA HIS A 114 2.63 8.71 12.76
C HIS A 114 2.40 9.93 13.66
N PRO A 115 2.88 11.14 13.29
CA PRO A 115 2.75 12.33 14.14
C PRO A 115 1.31 12.72 14.46
N ALA A 116 0.36 12.43 13.55
CA ALA A 116 -1.05 12.74 13.79
C ALA A 116 -1.68 11.95 14.95
N LEU A 117 -1.05 10.86 15.42
CA LEU A 117 -1.49 10.15 16.62
C LEU A 117 -1.44 11.04 17.88
N LEU A 118 -0.51 12.01 17.92
CA LEU A 118 -0.39 12.97 19.02
C LEU A 118 -1.49 14.05 19.02
N GLN A 119 -2.16 14.21 17.88
CA GLN A 119 -3.24 15.18 17.67
C GLN A 119 -4.63 14.56 17.93
N VAL A 120 -4.69 13.27 18.27
CA VAL A 120 -5.94 12.60 18.61
C VAL A 120 -6.39 13.01 20.02
N ASP A 121 -7.67 13.38 20.14
CA ASP A 121 -8.32 13.69 21.39
C ASP A 121 -8.36 12.46 22.31
N THR A 122 -7.77 12.61 23.50
CA THR A 122 -7.82 11.62 24.56
C THR A 122 -8.64 12.16 25.74
N PRO A 123 -9.12 11.29 26.66
CA PRO A 123 -9.96 11.73 27.78
C PRO A 123 -9.31 12.74 28.74
N LYS A 124 -7.99 12.89 28.68
CA LYS A 124 -7.21 13.81 29.53
C LYS A 124 -6.77 15.06 28.79
N CYS A 125 -7.11 15.22 27.51
CA CYS A 125 -6.67 16.37 26.74
C CYS A 125 -7.29 17.66 27.27
N LEU A 126 -6.47 18.72 27.29
CA LEU A 126 -6.95 20.07 27.48
C LEU A 126 -7.71 20.53 26.23
N PRO A 127 -8.54 21.58 26.34
CA PRO A 127 -9.18 22.18 25.18
C PRO A 127 -8.13 22.58 24.14
N ALA A 128 -8.47 22.36 22.87
CA ALA A 128 -7.60 22.68 21.74
C ALA A 128 -7.18 24.16 21.77
N CYS A 129 -5.91 24.43 21.46
CA CYS A 129 -5.49 25.80 21.17
C CYS A 129 -6.13 26.28 19.85
N PRO A 130 -6.44 27.57 19.69
CA PRO A 130 -6.91 28.11 18.42
C PRO A 130 -5.93 27.80 17.28
N GLY A 131 -6.40 27.13 16.23
CA GLY A 131 -5.59 26.75 15.07
C GLY A 131 -4.82 25.43 15.21
N GLU A 132 -5.08 24.64 16.25
CA GLU A 132 -4.55 23.28 16.40
C GLU A 132 -5.50 22.26 15.74
N ASP A 133 -5.00 21.48 14.80
CA ASP A 133 -5.75 20.35 14.23
C ASP A 133 -5.90 19.26 15.30
N ARG A 134 -7.16 18.92 15.61
CA ARG A 134 -7.51 17.86 16.56
C ARG A 134 -8.32 16.80 15.85
N TYR A 135 -8.10 15.55 16.23
CA TYR A 135 -8.80 14.43 15.64
C TYR A 135 -9.56 13.60 16.68
N THR A 136 -10.73 13.13 16.31
CA THR A 136 -11.50 12.14 17.06
C THR A 136 -11.24 10.75 16.49
N LEU A 137 -10.87 9.81 17.36
CA LEU A 137 -10.67 8.41 16.99
C LEU A 137 -12.01 7.68 16.88
N LEU A 138 -12.26 7.09 15.72
CA LEU A 138 -13.42 6.27 15.44
C LEU A 138 -12.99 4.87 14.99
N ARG A 139 -13.93 3.94 15.07
CA ARG A 139 -13.79 2.58 14.58
C ARG A 139 -14.76 2.35 13.41
N LEU A 140 -14.26 1.90 12.28
CA LEU A 140 -15.02 1.46 11.13
C LEU A 140 -15.19 -0.07 11.21
N GLU A 141 -16.38 -0.53 11.55
CA GLU A 141 -16.74 -1.96 11.50
C GLU A 141 -16.92 -2.37 10.04
N VAL A 142 -16.08 -3.28 9.56
CA VAL A 142 -15.96 -3.61 8.14
C VAL A 142 -17.09 -4.52 7.66
N ALA A 143 -17.76 -4.10 6.59
CA ALA A 143 -18.73 -4.91 5.86
C ALA A 143 -18.14 -5.52 4.59
N SER A 144 -17.25 -4.80 3.89
CA SER A 144 -16.57 -5.31 2.70
C SER A 144 -15.28 -4.55 2.42
N VAL A 145 -14.29 -5.25 1.84
CA VAL A 145 -13.03 -4.64 1.38
C VAL A 145 -12.79 -5.03 -0.08
N VAL A 146 -12.45 -4.05 -0.91
CA VAL A 146 -12.15 -4.24 -2.33
C VAL A 146 -10.87 -3.50 -2.68
N VAL A 147 -10.01 -4.13 -3.47
CA VAL A 147 -8.85 -3.48 -4.10
C VAL A 147 -9.05 -3.39 -5.60
N THR A 148 -8.64 -2.28 -6.20
CA THR A 148 -8.50 -2.15 -7.65
C THR A 148 -7.07 -1.75 -8.00
N ASP A 149 -6.49 -2.47 -8.95
CA ASP A 149 -5.19 -2.16 -9.54
C ASP A 149 -5.19 -2.57 -11.04
N ALA A 150 -4.01 -2.58 -11.67
CA ALA A 150 -3.87 -2.97 -13.08
C ALA A 150 -4.32 -4.42 -13.42
N THR A 151 -4.53 -5.27 -12.41
CA THR A 151 -5.05 -6.65 -12.59
C THR A 151 -6.58 -6.71 -12.54
N GLY A 152 -7.25 -5.65 -12.08
CA GLY A 152 -8.69 -5.57 -11.95
C GLY A 152 -9.14 -5.23 -10.53
N ALA A 153 -10.44 -5.38 -10.28
CA ALA A 153 -11.08 -5.14 -9.00
C ALA A 153 -11.42 -6.47 -8.31
N GLU A 154 -10.97 -6.67 -7.08
CA GLU A 154 -11.17 -7.92 -6.36
C GLU A 154 -11.57 -7.69 -4.89
N PRO A 155 -12.64 -8.35 -4.40
CA PRO A 155 -13.00 -8.34 -3.00
C PRO A 155 -12.11 -9.30 -2.19
N VAL A 156 -12.03 -9.08 -0.87
CA VAL A 156 -11.39 -10.01 0.07
C VAL A 156 -12.28 -10.26 1.29
N ASP A 157 -12.27 -11.49 1.79
CA ASP A 157 -12.90 -11.81 3.08
C ASP A 157 -12.06 -11.25 4.24
N ILE A 158 -12.72 -10.82 5.31
CA ILE A 158 -12.03 -10.23 6.46
C ILE A 158 -11.06 -11.22 7.13
N ARG A 159 -11.38 -12.53 7.12
CA ARG A 159 -10.53 -13.57 7.70
C ARG A 159 -9.23 -13.72 6.90
N ASP A 160 -9.32 -13.69 5.58
CA ASP A 160 -8.16 -13.75 4.70
C ASP A 160 -7.30 -12.49 4.86
N LEU A 161 -7.96 -11.32 4.99
CA LEU A 161 -7.27 -10.05 5.25
C LEU A 161 -6.48 -10.07 6.56
N LEU A 162 -7.07 -10.62 7.64
CA LEU A 162 -6.42 -10.76 8.94
C LEU A 162 -5.30 -11.80 8.94
N ALA A 163 -5.45 -12.89 8.18
CA ALA A 163 -4.45 -13.94 8.06
C ALA A 163 -3.23 -13.53 7.23
N ALA A 164 -3.40 -12.60 6.29
CA ALA A 164 -2.31 -12.09 5.46
C ALA A 164 -1.37 -11.16 6.25
N ARG A 165 -0.18 -10.93 5.70
CA ARG A 165 0.75 -9.89 6.16
C ARG A 165 1.07 -8.95 4.98
N PRO A 166 1.45 -7.68 5.25
CA PRO A 166 2.05 -6.84 4.23
C PRO A 166 3.28 -7.51 3.61
N ASP A 167 3.60 -7.15 2.37
CA ASP A 167 4.81 -7.62 1.69
C ASP A 167 6.06 -7.26 2.51
N PRO A 168 7.06 -8.16 2.65
CA PRO A 168 8.27 -7.90 3.43
C PRO A 168 9.06 -6.66 3.00
N PHE A 169 8.93 -6.23 1.74
CA PHE A 169 9.62 -5.07 1.23
C PHE A 169 8.81 -3.77 1.31
N CYS A 170 7.57 -3.79 1.81
CA CYS A 170 6.68 -2.62 1.75
C CYS A 170 7.27 -1.34 2.39
N GLU A 171 7.99 -1.48 3.50
CA GLU A 171 8.61 -0.34 4.22
C GLU A 171 9.80 0.27 3.46
N ILE A 172 10.56 -0.55 2.72
CA ILE A 172 11.79 -0.12 2.02
C ILE A 172 11.60 0.06 0.52
N GLU A 173 10.45 -0.37 -0.04
CA GLU A 173 10.12 -0.35 -1.47
C GLU A 173 10.36 1.03 -2.07
N SER A 174 9.88 2.09 -1.40
CA SER A 174 10.03 3.46 -1.86
C SER A 174 11.48 3.85 -2.07
N SER A 175 12.36 3.56 -1.11
CA SER A 175 13.80 3.81 -1.22
C SER A 175 14.44 2.97 -2.33
N LEU A 176 14.03 1.72 -2.49
CA LEU A 176 14.53 0.84 -3.54
C LEU A 176 14.16 1.33 -4.95
N LEU A 177 12.91 1.77 -5.15
CA LEU A 177 12.46 2.29 -6.44
C LEU A 177 13.13 3.62 -6.80
N TRP A 178 13.32 4.51 -5.82
CA TRP A 178 14.11 5.73 -6.00
C TRP A 178 15.56 5.42 -6.37
N HIS A 179 16.18 4.48 -5.67
CA HIS A 179 17.54 4.06 -5.98
C HIS A 179 17.65 3.45 -7.39
N LEU A 180 16.68 2.62 -7.79
CA LEU A 180 16.63 2.02 -9.12
C LEU A 180 16.47 3.09 -10.23
N ASP A 181 15.60 4.07 -10.04
CA ASP A 181 15.37 5.18 -11.01
C ASP A 181 16.60 6.10 -11.14
N LYS A 182 17.27 6.42 -10.02
CA LYS A 182 18.36 7.41 -10.00
C LYS A 182 19.76 6.84 -10.25
N ALA A 183 20.06 5.66 -9.73
CA ALA A 183 21.41 5.10 -9.76
C ALA A 183 21.58 3.99 -10.80
N HIS A 184 20.49 3.36 -11.24
CA HIS A 184 20.53 2.10 -11.99
C HIS A 184 19.59 2.08 -13.21
N SER A 185 19.59 3.17 -13.97
CA SER A 185 18.84 3.25 -15.24
C SER A 185 19.31 2.21 -16.27
N ASP A 186 20.57 1.78 -16.21
CA ASP A 186 21.15 0.69 -16.99
C ASP A 186 20.53 -0.68 -16.65
N VAL A 187 20.27 -0.93 -15.35
CA VAL A 187 19.58 -2.14 -14.87
C VAL A 187 18.14 -2.13 -15.37
N VAL A 188 17.43 -1.00 -15.25
CA VAL A 188 16.06 -0.86 -15.80
C VAL A 188 16.05 -1.16 -17.29
N ALA A 189 16.93 -0.53 -18.07
CA ALA A 189 17.03 -0.77 -19.51
C ALA A 189 17.29 -2.25 -19.84
N ARG A 190 18.14 -2.93 -19.06
CA ARG A 190 18.46 -4.35 -19.24
C ARG A 190 17.30 -5.27 -18.88
N LEU A 191 16.61 -5.02 -17.76
CA LEU A 191 15.41 -5.76 -17.37
C LEU A 191 14.32 -5.63 -18.43
N VAL A 192 14.08 -4.39 -18.85
CA VAL A 192 13.12 -4.04 -19.88
C VAL A 192 13.49 -4.69 -21.22
N SER A 193 14.76 -4.72 -21.62
CA SER A 193 15.19 -5.33 -22.90
C SER A 193 14.73 -6.78 -23.13
N ARG A 194 14.35 -7.49 -22.06
CA ARG A 194 13.81 -8.86 -22.10
C ARG A 194 12.35 -8.94 -22.53
N LEU A 195 11.62 -7.83 -22.51
CA LEU A 195 10.22 -7.76 -22.89
C LEU A 195 10.04 -7.69 -24.42
N PRO A 196 8.95 -8.25 -24.96
CA PRO A 196 8.54 -8.04 -26.36
C PRO A 196 8.55 -6.55 -26.73
N ALA A 197 9.00 -6.23 -27.95
CA ALA A 197 9.17 -4.84 -28.39
C ALA A 197 7.87 -4.02 -28.35
N GLN A 198 6.72 -4.68 -28.52
CA GLN A 198 5.39 -4.07 -28.47
C GLN A 198 5.08 -3.50 -27.10
N LEU A 199 5.52 -4.17 -26.03
CA LEU A 199 5.27 -3.75 -24.65
C LEU A 199 6.20 -2.61 -24.20
N ARG A 200 7.21 -2.25 -24.99
CA ARG A 200 8.23 -1.25 -24.63
C ARG A 200 8.10 0.07 -25.36
N ARG A 201 6.95 0.32 -25.97
CA ARG A 201 6.69 1.56 -26.70
C ARG A 201 6.34 2.67 -25.72
N GLY A 202 7.35 3.35 -25.20
CA GLY A 202 7.17 4.44 -24.23
C GLY A 202 8.36 4.58 -23.29
N HIS A 203 8.24 5.50 -22.34
CA HIS A 203 9.23 5.70 -21.30
C HIS A 203 8.95 4.76 -20.13
N VAL A 204 9.88 3.84 -19.83
CA VAL A 204 9.65 2.80 -18.82
C VAL A 204 10.15 3.26 -17.46
N ARG A 205 9.26 3.25 -16.46
CA ARG A 205 9.52 3.70 -15.10
C ARG A 205 9.25 2.59 -14.10
N PRO A 206 10.07 2.42 -13.05
CA PRO A 206 9.72 1.54 -11.94
C PRO A 206 8.39 1.97 -11.30
N LEU A 207 7.51 1.02 -11.00
CA LEU A 207 6.20 1.28 -10.39
C LEU A 207 6.07 0.63 -9.01
N GLY A 208 6.59 -0.58 -8.87
CA GLY A 208 6.44 -1.36 -7.64
C GLY A 208 7.45 -2.50 -7.56
N LEU A 209 7.74 -2.93 -6.36
CA LEU A 209 8.54 -4.11 -6.05
C LEU A 209 7.88 -4.85 -4.89
N ASP A 210 7.72 -6.15 -5.05
CA ASP A 210 7.24 -7.04 -4.00
C ASP A 210 8.06 -8.34 -4.02
N ARG A 211 7.80 -9.24 -3.07
CA ARG A 211 8.50 -10.53 -2.95
C ARG A 211 8.39 -11.43 -4.17
N TYR A 212 7.46 -11.16 -5.07
CA TYR A 212 7.17 -11.97 -6.24
C TYR A 212 7.70 -11.34 -7.54
N GLY A 213 8.16 -10.09 -7.56
CA GLY A 213 8.69 -9.48 -8.78
C GLY A 213 8.73 -7.95 -8.77
N VAL A 214 9.12 -7.41 -9.93
CA VAL A 214 9.20 -5.95 -10.18
C VAL A 214 8.11 -5.54 -11.16
N ARG A 215 7.42 -4.44 -10.88
CA ARG A 215 6.44 -3.80 -11.76
C ARG A 215 7.02 -2.52 -12.36
N PHE A 216 6.71 -2.29 -13.62
CA PHE A 216 7.06 -1.10 -14.37
C PHE A 216 5.81 -0.50 -14.99
N ARG A 217 5.76 0.83 -15.07
CA ARG A 217 4.79 1.56 -15.88
C ARG A 217 5.48 2.00 -17.16
N VAL A 218 4.84 1.78 -18.30
CA VAL A 218 5.31 2.26 -19.60
C VAL A 218 4.48 3.47 -19.95
N GLU A 219 5.13 4.63 -19.96
CA GLU A 219 4.49 5.90 -20.31
C GLU A 219 4.47 6.06 -21.83
N GLY A 220 3.35 5.69 -22.46
CA GLY A 220 3.16 5.73 -23.91
C GLY A 220 2.81 7.13 -24.45
N GLY A 221 2.72 7.23 -25.77
CA GLY A 221 2.15 8.40 -26.45
C GLY A 221 0.63 8.48 -26.23
N ASP A 222 0.06 9.69 -26.33
CA ASP A 222 -1.39 9.95 -26.26
C ASP A 222 -2.12 9.42 -25.01
N GLY A 223 -1.41 9.28 -23.88
CA GLY A 223 -2.01 8.84 -22.61
C GLY A 223 -2.17 7.31 -22.47
N ASP A 224 -1.64 6.52 -23.41
CA ASP A 224 -1.67 5.05 -23.33
C ASP A 224 -0.60 4.55 -22.34
N ASP A 225 -0.95 4.57 -21.04
CA ASP A 225 -0.13 4.01 -19.95
C ASP A 225 -0.52 2.56 -19.68
N HIS A 226 0.47 1.68 -19.63
CA HIS A 226 0.26 0.29 -19.24
C HIS A 226 1.33 -0.24 -18.31
N ASP A 227 0.91 -1.17 -17.44
CA ASP A 227 1.78 -1.78 -16.45
C ASP A 227 2.31 -3.13 -16.92
N ILE A 228 3.57 -3.40 -16.61
CA ILE A 228 4.25 -4.66 -16.92
C ILE A 228 4.86 -5.21 -15.65
N ARG A 229 4.68 -6.51 -15.45
CA ARG A 229 5.29 -7.25 -14.34
C ARG A 229 6.39 -8.17 -14.85
N LEU A 230 7.57 -8.06 -14.24
CA LEU A 230 8.65 -9.03 -14.36
C LEU A 230 8.65 -9.95 -13.13
N PRO A 231 8.11 -11.16 -13.25
CA PRO A 231 8.03 -12.08 -12.13
C PRO A 231 9.41 -12.64 -11.74
N PHE A 232 9.67 -12.80 -10.45
CA PHE A 232 10.75 -13.63 -9.96
C PHE A 232 10.43 -15.11 -10.16
N HIS A 233 11.48 -15.92 -10.27
CA HIS A 233 11.34 -17.38 -10.43
C HIS A 233 10.75 -18.04 -9.17
N LYS A 234 11.02 -17.48 -8.00
CA LYS A 234 10.49 -17.88 -6.70
C LYS A 234 10.33 -16.65 -5.81
N PRO A 235 9.45 -16.68 -4.79
CA PRO A 235 9.35 -15.61 -3.80
C PRO A 235 10.69 -15.35 -3.11
N VAL A 236 10.94 -14.11 -2.73
CA VAL A 236 12.14 -13.67 -1.99
C VAL A 236 11.73 -12.88 -0.76
N ASP A 237 12.38 -13.14 0.38
CA ASP A 237 11.95 -12.58 1.67
C ASP A 237 13.02 -11.70 2.33
N ASP A 238 14.17 -11.53 1.66
CA ASP A 238 15.27 -10.71 2.15
C ASP A 238 16.04 -10.03 1.00
N MET A 239 16.93 -9.09 1.36
CA MET A 239 17.73 -8.31 0.41
C MET A 239 18.73 -9.14 -0.39
N THR A 240 19.18 -10.29 0.14
CA THR A 240 20.10 -11.20 -0.56
C THR A 240 19.36 -11.93 -1.67
N GLY A 241 18.17 -12.44 -1.37
CA GLY A 241 17.25 -13.07 -2.30
C GLY A 241 16.82 -12.10 -3.39
N LEU A 242 16.45 -10.86 -3.02
CA LEU A 242 16.10 -9.81 -3.97
C LEU A 242 17.25 -9.51 -4.95
N SER A 243 18.47 -9.31 -4.43
CA SER A 243 19.67 -9.07 -5.25
C SER A 243 20.00 -10.24 -6.17
N GLN A 244 19.76 -11.48 -5.73
CA GLN A 244 19.91 -12.66 -6.58
C GLN A 244 18.83 -12.69 -7.67
N ALA A 245 17.56 -12.45 -7.33
CA ALA A 245 16.45 -12.51 -8.26
C ALA A 245 16.57 -11.46 -9.38
N ILE A 246 16.97 -10.22 -9.06
CA ILE A 246 17.22 -9.17 -10.06
C ILE A 246 18.35 -9.59 -11.02
N ARG A 247 19.45 -10.18 -10.51
CA ARG A 247 20.54 -10.69 -11.36
C ARG A 247 20.08 -11.82 -12.30
N VAL A 248 19.22 -12.71 -11.82
CA VAL A 248 18.63 -13.77 -12.65
C VAL A 248 17.78 -13.17 -13.77
N LEU A 249 16.92 -12.17 -13.48
CA LEU A 249 16.12 -11.47 -14.49
C LEU A 249 16.97 -10.78 -15.55
N MET A 250 18.10 -10.19 -15.16
CA MET A 250 19.06 -9.58 -16.09
C MET A 250 19.76 -10.61 -17.01
N GLY A 251 19.61 -11.90 -16.73
CA GLY A 251 20.21 -13.01 -17.47
C GLY A 251 21.68 -13.22 -17.13
N CYS A 252 22.08 -13.01 -15.86
CA CYS A 252 23.42 -13.38 -15.41
C CYS A 252 23.64 -14.91 -15.55
N PRO A 253 24.67 -15.35 -16.30
CA PRO A 253 24.95 -16.78 -16.56
C PRO A 253 25.56 -17.54 -15.36
N PHE A 254 25.66 -16.91 -14.19
CA PHE A 254 26.35 -17.47 -13.01
C PHE A 254 25.55 -18.54 -12.24
N ILE A 255 24.42 -19.02 -12.78
CA ILE A 255 23.72 -20.20 -12.24
C ILE A 255 24.54 -21.49 -12.49
N ASN A 256 25.48 -21.48 -13.44
CA ASN A 256 26.50 -22.52 -13.55
C ASN A 256 27.79 -22.04 -12.88
N GLY A 257 28.04 -22.56 -11.68
CA GLY A 257 29.08 -22.10 -10.76
C GLY A 257 30.47 -21.90 -11.35
N LEU A 258 31.22 -21.02 -10.69
CA LEU A 258 32.68 -20.88 -10.82
C LEU A 258 33.34 -22.26 -10.71
N ARG A 259 33.59 -22.92 -11.84
CA ARG A 259 34.60 -23.98 -11.91
C ARG A 259 35.95 -23.30 -11.97
N ALA A 260 36.69 -23.38 -10.86
CA ALA A 260 38.10 -23.05 -10.83
C ALA A 260 38.81 -23.87 -11.92
N ARG A 261 39.50 -23.18 -12.83
CA ARG A 261 40.47 -23.83 -13.73
C ARG A 261 41.63 -24.32 -12.86
N ARG A 262 41.82 -25.64 -12.83
CA ARG A 262 43.13 -26.26 -12.57
C ARG A 262 43.98 -26.15 -13.82
#